data_AF-A0AAN0JM20-F1
#
_entry.id   AF-A0AAN0JM20-F1
#
_cell.length_a   1.000
_cell.length_b   1.000
_cell.length_c   1.000
_cell.angle_alpha   90.00
_cell.angle_beta   90.00
_cell.angle_gamma   90.00
#
_symmetry.space_group_name_H-M   'P 1'
#
loop_
_entity.id
_entity.type
_entity.pdbx_description
1 polymer ?
#
loop_
_entity_poly.entity_id
_entity_poly.type
_entity_poly.pdbx_seq_one_letter_code
_entity_poly.pdbx_strand_id
1 'polypeptide(L)'
;MNLTDQMESNLSVSEIETLFAKIFYKTCEQNKLEANEAKASIEISLSWALKCYDSGRTGRVLLRSLLAGFLILTTSSIIRKYKDLFKLYAINGHMTNEKLAFLLSDVLLLIDTIDEQEMFNGDDIPGTIASLKSLFQNSEDIAERQFIEWLKKEPQLIVWLPTLYLYIYLYI
;
A
#
# COMPACT_ATOMS: atom_id res chain seq x y z
N MET A 1 -3.75 17.71 14.72
CA MET A 1 -4.07 17.13 13.39
C MET A 1 -4.59 15.74 13.66
N ASN A 2 -5.81 15.41 13.22
CA ASN A 2 -6.34 14.06 13.41
C ASN A 2 -5.49 13.06 12.59
N LEU A 3 -5.38 11.80 13.01
CA LEU A 3 -4.57 10.79 12.31
C LEU A 3 -4.97 10.67 10.82
N THR A 4 -6.26 10.85 10.53
CA THR A 4 -6.79 10.88 9.16
C THR A 4 -6.25 12.04 8.33
N ASP A 5 -6.13 13.24 8.92
CA ASP A 5 -5.58 14.42 8.23
C ASP A 5 -4.08 14.24 7.93
N GLN A 6 -3.37 13.53 8.81
CA GLN A 6 -1.95 13.23 8.59
C GLN A 6 -1.75 12.27 7.42
N MET A 7 -2.63 11.29 7.23
CA MET A 7 -2.51 10.34 6.11
C MET A 7 -2.61 11.01 4.75
N GLU A 8 -3.37 12.11 4.65
CA GLU A 8 -3.51 12.89 3.40
C GLU A 8 -2.40 13.95 3.23
N SER A 9 -1.36 13.93 4.09
CA SER A 9 -0.21 14.83 3.94
C SER A 9 0.73 14.39 2.80
N ASN A 10 1.23 15.36 2.03
CA ASN A 10 2.23 15.13 1.00
C ASN A 10 3.62 15.38 1.57
N LEU A 11 4.44 14.34 1.60
CA LEU A 11 5.82 14.38 2.06
C LEU A 11 6.75 14.80 0.91
N SER A 12 7.66 15.72 1.20
CA SER A 12 8.78 16.03 0.33
C SER A 12 9.84 14.92 0.35
N VAL A 13 10.69 14.89 -0.68
CA VAL A 13 11.86 13.98 -0.75
C VAL A 13 12.67 13.96 0.55
N SER A 14 12.98 15.14 1.11
CA SER A 14 13.78 15.25 2.35
C SER A 14 13.07 14.67 3.58
N GLU A 15 11.74 14.79 3.66
CA GLU A 15 10.96 14.20 4.75
C GLU A 15 10.94 12.66 4.64
N ILE A 16 10.81 12.13 3.43
CA ILE A 16 10.85 10.70 3.14
C ILE A 16 12.24 10.13 3.48
N GLU A 17 13.31 10.79 3.02
CA GLU A 17 14.69 10.45 3.36
C GLU A 17 14.91 10.41 4.86
N THR A 18 14.42 11.41 5.59
CA THR A 18 14.52 11.48 7.05
C THR A 18 13.76 10.33 7.72
N LEU A 19 12.58 9.99 7.22
CA LEU A 19 11.79 8.85 7.71
C LEU A 19 12.53 7.53 7.50
N PHE A 20 13.07 7.31 6.29
CA PHE A 20 13.84 6.12 5.96
C PHE A 20 15.13 6.03 6.76
N ALA A 21 15.85 7.13 6.94
CA ALA A 21 17.04 7.17 7.78
C ALA A 21 16.72 6.69 9.20
N LYS A 22 15.64 7.18 9.80
CA LYS A 22 15.20 6.74 11.14
C LYS A 22 14.91 5.24 11.21
N ILE A 23 14.33 4.67 10.15
CA ILE A 23 13.99 3.25 10.09
C ILE A 23 15.25 2.42 9.85
N PHE A 24 15.95 2.64 8.73
CA PHE A 24 17.06 1.80 8.29
C PHE A 24 18.27 1.87 9.20
N TYR A 25 18.66 3.05 9.71
CA TYR A 25 19.78 3.11 10.66
C TYR A 25 19.47 2.38 11.96
N LYS A 26 18.23 2.53 12.47
CA LYS A 26 17.79 1.81 13.67
C LYS A 26 17.77 0.29 13.43
N THR A 27 17.26 -0.15 12.28
CA THR A 27 17.24 -1.56 11.90
C THR A 27 18.66 -2.11 11.75
N CYS A 28 19.58 -1.38 11.12
CA CYS A 28 20.96 -1.81 10.98
C CYS A 28 21.68 -1.89 12.33
N GLU A 29 21.48 -0.91 13.22
CA GLU A 29 22.03 -0.94 14.58
C GLU A 29 21.54 -2.18 15.36
N GLN A 30 20.24 -2.48 15.29
CA GLN A 30 19.65 -3.63 15.97
C GLN A 30 20.16 -4.97 15.43
N ASN A 31 20.44 -5.05 14.13
CA ASN A 31 20.90 -6.26 13.45
C ASN A 31 22.42 -6.33 13.27
N LYS A 32 23.18 -5.37 13.82
CA LYS A 32 24.64 -5.25 13.70
C LYS A 32 25.13 -5.22 12.24
N LEU A 33 24.37 -4.56 11.38
CA LEU A 33 24.65 -4.34 9.96
C LEU A 33 25.49 -3.06 9.78
N GLU A 34 26.15 -2.93 8.64
CA GLU A 34 26.98 -1.77 8.35
C GLU A 34 26.12 -0.53 8.01
N ALA A 35 26.60 0.66 8.39
CA ALA A 35 25.92 1.92 8.10
C ALA A 35 25.72 2.17 6.59
N ASN A 36 26.59 1.58 5.77
CA ASN A 36 26.56 1.63 4.32
C ASN A 36 25.34 0.89 3.76
N GLU A 37 24.91 -0.21 4.42
CA GLU A 37 23.72 -0.98 4.05
C GLU A 37 22.44 -0.17 4.32
N ALA A 38 22.42 0.59 5.43
CA ALA A 38 21.34 1.52 5.71
C ALA A 38 21.25 2.60 4.63
N LYS A 39 22.39 3.18 4.23
CA LYS A 39 22.44 4.22 3.19
C LYS A 39 21.92 3.69 1.85
N ALA A 40 22.38 2.52 1.41
CA ALA A 40 21.90 1.89 0.18
C ALA A 40 20.40 1.60 0.23
N SER A 41 19.90 1.13 1.38
CA SER A 41 18.48 0.84 1.58
C SER A 41 17.61 2.11 1.52
N ILE A 42 18.10 3.24 2.06
CA ILE A 42 17.44 4.55 1.97
C ILE A 42 17.36 4.99 0.49
N GLU A 43 18.46 4.95 -0.25
CA GLU A 43 18.53 5.37 -1.65
C GLU A 43 17.59 4.54 -2.53
N ILE A 44 17.63 3.21 -2.40
CA ILE A 44 16.78 2.30 -3.17
C ILE A 44 15.30 2.51 -2.82
N SER A 45 14.97 2.61 -1.53
CA SER A 45 13.58 2.78 -1.08
C SER A 45 13.01 4.12 -1.50
N LEU A 46 13.82 5.19 -1.50
CA LEU A 46 13.42 6.51 -1.99
C LEU A 46 13.17 6.50 -3.49
N SER A 47 14.09 5.92 -4.25
CA SER A 47 13.94 5.77 -5.70
C SER A 47 12.66 5.00 -6.05
N TRP A 48 12.42 3.90 -5.35
CA TRP A 48 11.19 3.11 -5.50
C TRP A 48 9.94 3.94 -5.15
N ALA A 49 9.93 4.63 -4.01
CA ALA A 49 8.77 5.42 -3.57
C ALA A 49 8.40 6.51 -4.59
N LEU A 50 9.41 7.22 -5.12
CA LEU A 50 9.21 8.24 -6.15
C LEU A 50 8.75 7.65 -7.48
N LYS A 51 9.31 6.50 -7.89
CA LYS A 51 8.89 5.80 -9.11
C LYS A 51 7.41 5.40 -9.05
N CYS A 52 6.96 4.89 -7.90
CA CYS A 52 5.58 4.45 -7.70
C CYS A 52 4.59 5.61 -7.56
N TYR A 53 4.93 6.60 -6.73
CA TYR A 53 3.94 7.53 -6.19
C TYR A 53 4.17 9.00 -6.57
N ASP A 54 5.22 9.31 -7.34
CA ASP A 54 5.51 10.65 -7.87
C ASP A 54 5.68 10.62 -9.39
N SER A 55 4.73 10.02 -10.11
CA SER A 55 4.73 9.95 -11.58
C SER A 55 4.77 11.34 -12.25
N GLY A 56 4.21 12.35 -11.57
CA GLY A 56 4.24 13.76 -11.99
C GLY A 56 5.57 14.48 -11.73
N ARG A 57 6.58 13.82 -11.13
CA ARG A 57 7.89 14.39 -10.79
C ARG A 57 7.82 15.69 -9.99
N THR A 58 6.89 15.74 -9.05
CA THR A 58 6.63 16.88 -8.18
C THR A 58 7.60 16.95 -6.99
N GLY A 59 8.33 15.86 -6.72
CA GLY A 59 9.15 15.68 -5.54
C GLY A 59 8.33 15.48 -4.26
N ARG A 60 7.07 15.07 -4.41
CA ARG A 60 6.14 14.88 -3.29
C ARG A 60 5.42 13.54 -3.41
N VAL A 61 5.24 12.87 -2.28
CA VAL A 61 4.51 11.59 -2.19
C VAL A 61 3.50 11.67 -1.06
N LEU A 62 2.27 11.22 -1.32
CA LEU A 62 1.23 11.12 -0.30
C LEU A 62 1.62 10.09 0.77
N LEU A 63 1.57 10.47 2.04
CA LEU A 63 1.96 9.59 3.16
C LEU A 63 1.15 8.28 3.16
N ARG A 64 -0.16 8.34 2.91
CA ARG A 64 -1.02 7.15 2.81
C ARG A 64 -0.54 6.18 1.74
N SER A 65 -0.21 6.67 0.54
CA SER A 65 0.26 5.85 -0.57
C SER A 65 1.61 5.20 -0.26
N LEU A 66 2.53 5.99 0.31
CA LEU A 66 3.82 5.49 0.77
C LEU A 66 3.66 4.33 1.77
N LEU A 67 2.84 4.53 2.80
CA LEU A 67 2.59 3.52 3.83
C LEU A 67 1.91 2.27 3.26
N ALA A 68 0.95 2.43 2.34
CA ALA A 68 0.28 1.32 1.69
C ALA A 68 1.28 0.43 0.93
N GLY A 69 2.17 1.04 0.15
CA GLY A 69 3.21 0.30 -0.57
C GLY A 69 4.17 -0.44 0.36
N PHE A 70 4.69 0.21 1.41
CA PHE A 70 5.56 -0.47 2.38
C PHE A 70 4.86 -1.62 3.08
N LEU A 71 3.61 -1.44 3.49
CA LEU A 71 2.80 -2.45 4.14
C LEU A 71 2.66 -3.69 3.24
N ILE A 72 2.40 -3.48 1.95
CA ILE A 72 2.34 -4.53 0.92
C ILE A 72 3.68 -5.28 0.78
N LEU A 73 4.81 -4.60 0.96
CA LEU A 73 6.15 -5.21 0.86
C LEU A 73 6.67 -5.85 2.17
N THR A 74 5.98 -5.69 3.31
CA THR A 74 6.40 -6.33 4.58
C THR A 74 6.37 -7.87 4.53
N THR A 75 7.06 -8.54 5.46
CA THR A 75 6.96 -10.00 5.66
C THR A 75 5.76 -10.43 6.52
N SER A 76 4.83 -9.51 6.82
CA SER A 76 3.66 -9.81 7.66
C SER A 76 2.69 -10.78 6.97
N SER A 77 1.90 -11.52 7.74
CA SER A 77 0.92 -12.46 7.18
C SER A 77 -0.10 -11.75 6.31
N ILE A 78 -0.60 -12.44 5.27
CA ILE A 78 -1.55 -11.85 4.31
C ILE A 78 -2.79 -11.27 4.99
N ILE A 79 -3.34 -11.96 5.99
CA ILE A 79 -4.50 -11.46 6.76
C ILE A 79 -4.15 -10.19 7.54
N ARG A 80 -2.93 -10.09 8.09
CA ARG A 80 -2.49 -8.87 8.76
C ARG A 80 -2.36 -7.71 7.76
N LYS A 81 -1.78 -7.96 6.58
CA LYS A 81 -1.72 -6.96 5.50
C LYS A 81 -3.12 -6.43 5.16
N TYR A 82 -4.10 -7.31 5.01
CA TYR A 82 -5.48 -6.89 4.72
C TYR A 82 -6.09 -6.00 5.81
N LYS A 83 -5.87 -6.37 7.08
CA LYS A 83 -6.33 -5.56 8.22
C LYS A 83 -5.66 -4.20 8.29
N ASP A 84 -4.35 -4.18 8.11
CA ASP A 84 -3.58 -2.95 8.24
C ASP A 84 -3.83 -2.03 7.03
N LEU A 85 -4.04 -2.58 5.82
CA LEU A 85 -4.56 -1.84 4.66
C LEU A 85 -5.95 -1.27 4.93
N PHE A 86 -6.87 -2.07 5.48
CA PHE A 86 -8.20 -1.56 5.81
C PHE A 86 -8.13 -0.36 6.76
N LYS A 87 -7.36 -0.48 7.85
CA LYS A 87 -7.19 0.58 8.87
C LYS A 87 -6.55 1.85 8.32
N LEU A 88 -5.67 1.73 7.33
CA LEU A 88 -4.99 2.88 6.72
C LEU A 88 -5.98 3.82 5.98
N TYR A 89 -7.12 3.29 5.53
CA TYR A 89 -8.11 4.00 4.71
C TYR A 89 -9.45 4.20 5.41
N ALA A 90 -9.81 3.30 6.34
CA ALA A 90 -11.07 3.36 7.07
C ALA A 90 -11.10 4.53 8.06
N ILE A 91 -12.28 5.14 8.20
CA ILE A 91 -12.56 6.19 9.17
C ILE A 91 -13.61 5.62 10.13
N ASN A 92 -13.34 5.70 11.44
CA ASN A 92 -14.24 5.17 12.49
C ASN A 92 -14.64 3.69 12.29
N GLY A 93 -13.74 2.87 11.72
CA GLY A 93 -13.97 1.43 11.51
C GLY A 93 -14.73 1.07 10.23
N HIS A 94 -15.07 2.07 9.39
CA HIS A 94 -15.78 1.90 8.14
C HIS A 94 -15.01 2.53 6.98
N MET A 95 -15.07 1.90 5.81
CA MET A 95 -14.47 2.42 4.58
C MET A 95 -15.57 2.80 3.60
N THR A 96 -15.53 4.03 3.11
CA THR A 96 -16.42 4.50 2.05
C THR A 96 -15.95 4.01 0.68
N ASN A 97 -16.82 4.08 -0.33
CA ASN A 97 -16.45 3.75 -1.72
C ASN A 97 -15.30 4.63 -2.24
N GLU A 98 -15.26 5.90 -1.85
CA GLU A 98 -14.17 6.82 -2.18
C GLU A 98 -12.84 6.34 -1.59
N LYS A 99 -12.82 5.97 -0.30
CA LYS A 99 -11.60 5.46 0.33
C LYS A 99 -11.15 4.12 -0.25
N LEU A 100 -12.09 3.25 -0.66
CA LEU A 100 -11.75 2.04 -1.39
C LEU A 100 -11.15 2.35 -2.76
N ALA A 101 -11.69 3.35 -3.49
CA ALA A 101 -11.12 3.79 -4.76
C ALA A 101 -9.68 4.29 -4.60
N PHE A 102 -9.39 5.05 -3.54
CA PHE A 102 -8.01 5.47 -3.23
C PHE A 102 -7.10 4.29 -2.93
N LEU A 103 -7.57 3.28 -2.20
CA LEU A 103 -6.79 2.07 -1.92
C LEU A 103 -6.43 1.36 -3.20
N LEU A 104 -7.43 1.13 -4.07
CA LEU A 104 -7.21 0.44 -5.34
C LEU A 104 -6.29 1.24 -6.26
N SER A 105 -6.42 2.56 -6.28
CA SER A 105 -5.52 3.45 -7.05
C SER A 105 -4.07 3.32 -6.57
N ASP A 106 -3.83 3.38 -5.27
CA ASP A 106 -2.47 3.29 -4.71
C ASP A 106 -1.84 1.91 -4.92
N VAL A 107 -2.67 0.86 -4.89
CA VAL A 107 -2.28 -0.52 -5.18
C VAL A 107 -1.92 -0.67 -6.66
N LEU A 108 -2.68 -0.08 -7.57
CA LEU A 108 -2.38 -0.09 -9.01
C LEU A 108 -1.10 0.65 -9.36
N LEU A 109 -0.83 1.80 -8.72
CA LEU A 109 0.42 2.55 -8.89
C LEU A 109 1.65 1.69 -8.57
N LEU A 110 1.56 0.78 -7.61
CA LEU A 110 2.65 -0.14 -7.29
C LEU A 110 2.90 -1.13 -8.43
N ILE A 111 1.84 -1.70 -9.03
CA ILE A 111 1.95 -2.66 -10.14
C ILE A 111 2.41 -1.98 -11.43
N ASP A 112 1.99 -0.74 -11.66
CA ASP A 112 2.37 0.04 -12.84
C ASP A 112 3.90 0.11 -13.00
N THR A 113 4.60 0.27 -11.87
CA THR A 113 6.07 0.31 -11.90
C THR A 113 6.75 -1.00 -12.27
N ILE A 114 6.00 -2.11 -12.31
CA ILE A 114 6.45 -3.48 -12.61
C ILE A 114 6.09 -3.87 -14.07
N ASP A 115 5.39 -3.01 -14.82
CA ASP A 115 5.05 -3.19 -16.25
C ASP A 115 4.20 -4.45 -16.54
N GLU A 116 3.36 -4.87 -15.58
CA GLU A 116 2.47 -6.04 -15.70
C GLU A 116 0.96 -5.67 -15.72
N GLN A 117 0.60 -4.42 -16.00
CA GLN A 117 -0.78 -3.94 -15.85
C GLN A 117 -1.82 -4.65 -16.72
N GLU A 118 -1.46 -5.08 -17.94
CA GLU A 118 -2.44 -5.67 -18.87
C GLU A 118 -2.96 -7.05 -18.42
N MET A 119 -2.34 -7.68 -17.42
CA MET A 119 -2.67 -9.04 -16.99
C MET A 119 -3.81 -9.11 -15.95
N PHE A 120 -4.20 -7.99 -15.33
CA PHE A 120 -5.08 -7.96 -14.15
C PHE A 120 -6.47 -7.32 -14.36
N ASN A 121 -6.99 -7.27 -15.60
CA ASN A 121 -8.21 -6.53 -15.97
C ASN A 121 -8.14 -5.06 -15.52
N GLY A 122 -7.27 -4.33 -16.23
CA GLY A 122 -6.83 -2.97 -15.93
C GLY A 122 -7.90 -2.04 -15.37
N ASP A 123 -7.48 -1.27 -14.37
CA ASP A 123 -7.99 0.02 -13.89
C ASP A 123 -9.51 0.20 -13.70
N ASP A 124 -10.35 -0.85 -13.81
CA ASP A 124 -11.79 -0.78 -13.57
C ASP A 124 -12.09 -0.79 -12.07
N ILE A 125 -11.63 0.27 -11.40
CA ILE A 125 -11.94 0.57 -10.01
C ILE A 125 -13.47 0.65 -9.81
N PRO A 126 -14.27 1.33 -10.66
CA PRO A 126 -15.72 1.39 -10.48
C PRO A 126 -16.39 0.01 -10.51
N GLY A 127 -16.07 -0.85 -11.48
CA GLY A 127 -16.60 -2.20 -11.59
C GLY A 127 -16.14 -3.10 -10.44
N THR A 128 -14.89 -2.94 -9.99
CA THR A 128 -14.36 -3.66 -8.83
C THR A 128 -15.11 -3.30 -7.55
N ILE A 129 -15.37 -2.01 -7.32
CA ILE A 129 -16.18 -1.54 -6.18
C ILE A 129 -17.61 -2.07 -6.29
N ALA A 130 -18.23 -2.00 -7.47
CA ALA A 130 -19.58 -2.53 -7.69
C ALA A 130 -19.66 -4.04 -7.41
N SER A 131 -18.64 -4.80 -7.81
CA SER A 131 -18.53 -6.23 -7.52
C SER A 131 -18.39 -6.52 -6.03
N LEU A 132 -17.68 -5.68 -5.26
CA LEU A 132 -17.63 -5.82 -3.80
C LEU A 132 -19.03 -5.56 -3.21
N LYS A 133 -19.67 -4.46 -3.60
CA LYS A 133 -20.97 -4.04 -3.06
C LYS A 133 -22.07 -5.08 -3.29
N SER A 134 -22.08 -5.72 -4.45
CA SER A 134 -23.08 -6.75 -4.78
C SER A 134 -22.99 -7.97 -3.85
N LEU A 135 -21.81 -8.25 -3.28
CA LEU A 135 -21.64 -9.33 -2.28
C LEU A 135 -22.24 -8.99 -0.91
N PHE A 136 -22.47 -7.71 -0.62
CA PHE A 136 -22.85 -7.24 0.72
C PHE A 136 -24.07 -6.30 0.70
N GLN A 137 -25.06 -6.61 -0.14
CA GLN A 137 -26.37 -5.94 -0.19
C GLN A 137 -26.28 -4.43 -0.47
N ASN A 138 -25.26 -3.98 -1.20
CA ASN A 138 -25.06 -2.58 -1.60
C ASN A 138 -24.94 -1.57 -0.43
N SER A 139 -24.51 -2.03 0.75
CA SER A 139 -24.16 -1.15 1.89
C SER A 139 -23.27 0.01 1.44
N GLU A 140 -23.54 1.22 1.94
CA GLU A 140 -22.73 2.40 1.62
C GLU A 140 -21.33 2.32 2.24
N ASP A 141 -21.27 1.77 3.46
CA ASP A 141 -20.04 1.58 4.22
C ASP A 141 -19.59 0.12 4.22
N ILE A 142 -18.29 -0.07 4.10
CA ILE A 142 -17.62 -1.37 4.08
C ILE A 142 -16.91 -1.58 5.42
N ALA A 143 -17.31 -2.62 6.16
CA ALA A 143 -16.67 -3.03 7.40
C ALA A 143 -15.43 -3.90 7.13
N GLU A 144 -14.48 -3.95 8.08
CA GLU A 144 -13.23 -4.73 7.96
C GLU A 144 -13.48 -6.18 7.54
N ARG A 145 -14.49 -6.83 8.14
CA ARG A 145 -14.85 -8.21 7.81
C ARG A 145 -15.27 -8.35 6.35
N GLN A 146 -16.09 -7.45 5.84
CA GLN A 146 -16.58 -7.50 4.45
C GLN A 146 -15.42 -7.31 3.47
N PHE A 147 -14.53 -6.36 3.75
CA PHE A 147 -13.32 -6.14 2.97
C PHE A 147 -12.41 -7.38 2.92
N ILE A 148 -12.15 -8.01 4.06
CA ILE A 148 -11.31 -9.22 4.14
C ILE A 148 -11.96 -10.40 3.42
N GLU A 149 -13.26 -10.63 3.60
CA GLU A 149 -13.97 -11.71 2.91
C GLU A 149 -14.03 -11.50 1.39
N TRP A 150 -14.07 -10.24 0.94
CA TRP A 150 -13.94 -9.91 -0.48
C TRP A 150 -12.53 -10.20 -1.00
N LEU A 151 -11.47 -9.79 -0.29
CA LEU A 151 -10.08 -10.07 -0.71
C LEU A 151 -9.77 -11.58 -0.77
N LYS A 152 -10.39 -12.39 0.09
CA LYS A 152 -10.27 -13.87 0.04
C LYS A 152 -10.91 -14.48 -1.21
N LYS A 153 -11.80 -13.76 -1.89
CA LYS A 153 -12.36 -14.18 -3.18
C LYS A 153 -11.47 -13.79 -4.36
N GLU A 154 -10.28 -13.26 -4.08
CA GLU A 154 -9.26 -12.95 -5.08
C GLU A 154 -9.80 -12.02 -6.19
N PRO A 155 -10.19 -10.79 -5.82
CA PRO A 155 -10.69 -9.83 -6.81
C PRO A 155 -9.58 -9.54 -7.82
N GLN A 156 -9.91 -9.59 -9.11
CA GLN A 156 -8.92 -9.58 -10.19
C GLN A 156 -7.89 -8.43 -10.08
N LEU A 157 -8.33 -7.21 -9.74
CA LEU A 157 -7.46 -6.02 -9.60
C LEU A 157 -6.35 -6.20 -8.53
N ILE A 158 -6.60 -7.00 -7.49
CA ILE A 158 -5.70 -7.19 -6.34
C ILE A 158 -5.31 -8.65 -6.12
N VAL A 159 -5.57 -9.54 -7.09
CA VAL A 159 -5.28 -10.99 -6.99
C VAL A 159 -3.78 -11.29 -6.88
N TRP A 160 -2.93 -10.38 -7.35
CA TRP A 160 -1.48 -10.50 -7.24
C TRP A 160 -0.96 -10.35 -5.80
N LEU A 161 -1.71 -9.71 -4.90
CA LEU A 161 -1.24 -9.44 -3.54
C LEU A 161 -0.98 -10.73 -2.73
N PRO A 162 -1.87 -11.75 -2.74
CA PRO A 162 -1.56 -13.09 -2.24
C PRO A 162 -0.32 -13.72 -2.87
N THR A 163 -0.17 -13.62 -4.20
CA THR A 163 0.96 -14.19 -4.95
C THR A 163 2.28 -13.54 -4.55
N LEU A 164 2.30 -12.21 -4.42
CA LEU A 164 3.45 -11.45 -3.93
C LEU A 164 3.81 -11.86 -2.50
N TYR A 165 2.83 -12.05 -1.63
CA TYR A 165 3.09 -12.54 -0.28
C TYR A 165 3.76 -13.92 -0.28
N LEU A 166 3.31 -14.85 -1.14
CA LEU A 166 3.95 -16.16 -1.28
C LEU A 166 5.38 -16.03 -1.78
N TYR A 167 5.64 -15.14 -2.74
CA TYR A 167 6.99 -14.88 -3.22
C TYR A 167 7.89 -14.33 -2.10
N ILE A 168 7.44 -13.30 -1.38
CA ILE A 168 8.18 -12.74 -0.24
C ILE A 168 8.48 -13.82 0.79
N TYR A 169 7.51 -14.66 1.14
CA TYR A 169 7.69 -15.70 2.15
C TYR A 169 8.63 -16.84 1.72
N LEU A 170 8.70 -17.14 0.42
CA LEU A 170 9.53 -18.23 -0.09
C LEU A 170 10.98 -17.82 -0.37
N TYR A 171 11.23 -16.53 -0.63
CA TYR A 171 12.51 -16.05 -1.14
C TYR A 171 13.22 -15.01 -0.25
N ILE A 172 12.59 -14.54 0.84
CA ILE A 172 13.16 -13.60 1.83
C ILE A 172 13.08 -14.22 3.23
#